data_AF-A0A6P5EFE8-F1
#
_entry.id   AF-A0A6P5EFE8-F1
#
_cell.length_a   1.000
_cell.length_b   1.000
_cell.length_c   1.000
_cell.angle_alpha   90.00
_cell.angle_beta   90.00
_cell.angle_gamma   90.00
#
_symmetry.space_group_name_H-M   'P 1'
#
loop_
_entity.id
_entity.type
_entity.pdbx_description
1 polymer ?
#
loop_
_entity_poly.entity_id
_entity_poly.type
_entity_poly.pdbx_seq_one_letter_code
_entity_poly.pdbx_strand_id
1 'polypeptide(L)'
;MSFEKRLLKTLGLRDGGEPITEEDSERLLNELSRTLDQQIVDFRKVDAHVHQLKGSSASIGAQRVKNVCLAFRSCCDENNLEGCLGCLQQVRQECYLVKNKLDALFRLEQQILAAGGAVPIMSKD
;
A
#
# COMPACT_ATOMS: atom_id res chain seq x y z
N MET A 1 -20.03 -4.82 4.57
CA MET A 1 -19.26 -4.39 3.38
C MET A 1 -17.80 -4.37 3.79
N SER A 2 -17.03 -5.34 3.32
CA SER A 2 -15.65 -5.59 3.77
C SER A 2 -14.75 -4.36 3.55
N PHE A 3 -13.77 -4.18 4.43
CA PHE A 3 -12.72 -3.16 4.36
C PHE A 3 -12.12 -2.98 2.97
N GLU A 4 -11.99 -4.09 2.26
CA GLU A 4 -11.63 -4.20 0.84
C GLU A 4 -12.43 -3.22 -0.05
N LYS A 5 -13.76 -3.11 0.12
CA LYS A 5 -14.62 -2.21 -0.66
C LYS A 5 -14.46 -0.73 -0.33
N ARG A 6 -14.00 -0.39 0.89
CA ARG A 6 -13.66 1.00 1.26
C ARG A 6 -12.24 1.35 0.83
N LEU A 7 -11.31 0.41 0.92
CA LEU A 7 -9.95 0.52 0.38
C LEU A 7 -9.99 0.74 -1.13
N LEU A 8 -10.76 -0.06 -1.87
CA LEU A 8 -11.05 0.04 -3.30
C LEU A 8 -11.65 1.40 -3.72
N LYS A 9 -12.46 2.01 -2.85
CA LYS A 9 -13.11 3.30 -3.13
C LYS A 9 -12.17 4.50 -2.91
N THR A 10 -11.20 4.35 -2.02
CA THR A 10 -10.18 5.36 -1.69
C THR A 10 -8.97 5.30 -2.64
N LEU A 11 -8.83 4.21 -3.41
CA LEU A 11 -7.82 3.98 -4.46
C LEU A 11 -8.15 4.65 -5.81
N GLY A 12 -9.34 5.24 -5.98
CA GLY A 12 -9.71 5.95 -7.20
C GLY A 12 -9.30 7.43 -7.16
N LEU A 13 -8.31 7.84 -7.96
CA LEU A 13 -8.14 9.24 -8.33
C LEU A 13 -8.16 9.44 -9.85
N ARG A 14 -9.25 10.10 -10.27
CA ARG A 14 -9.54 10.83 -11.52
C ARG A 14 -9.67 10.06 -12.83
N ASP A 15 -10.77 10.42 -13.52
CA ASP A 15 -11.16 10.24 -14.92
C ASP A 15 -10.72 8.98 -15.66
N GLY A 16 -11.70 8.16 -16.06
CA GLY A 16 -11.52 7.09 -17.05
C GLY A 16 -11.27 5.73 -16.40
N GLY A 17 -12.34 4.94 -16.30
CA GLY A 17 -12.38 3.71 -15.51
C GLY A 17 -11.46 2.59 -15.98
N GLU A 18 -10.74 1.99 -15.02
CA GLU A 18 -10.98 0.62 -14.53
C GLU A 18 -10.41 0.49 -13.09
N PRO A 19 -11.07 -0.26 -12.17
CA PRO A 19 -10.69 -0.34 -10.75
C PRO A 19 -9.51 -1.29 -10.47
N ILE A 20 -8.60 -0.85 -9.59
CA ILE A 20 -7.40 -1.59 -9.16
C ILE A 20 -7.67 -2.29 -7.80
N THR A 21 -7.56 -3.61 -7.73
CA THR A 21 -7.94 -4.55 -6.65
C THR A 21 -6.78 -4.96 -5.71
N GLU A 22 -7.04 -5.74 -4.64
CA GLU A 22 -5.98 -6.34 -3.79
C GLU A 22 -4.96 -7.12 -4.65
N GLU A 23 -5.48 -7.82 -5.67
CA GLU A 23 -4.67 -8.47 -6.70
C GLU A 23 -3.73 -7.48 -7.37
N ASP A 24 -4.11 -6.23 -7.57
CA ASP A 24 -3.27 -5.27 -8.26
C ASP A 24 -2.16 -4.68 -7.38
N SER A 25 -2.34 -4.58 -6.06
CA SER A 25 -1.24 -4.24 -5.15
C SER A 25 -0.20 -5.37 -5.07
N GLU A 26 -0.66 -6.61 -5.07
CA GLU A 26 0.19 -7.80 -5.10
C GLU A 26 0.84 -7.97 -6.49
N ARG A 27 0.12 -7.69 -7.58
CA ARG A 27 0.66 -7.60 -8.94
C ARG A 27 1.68 -6.48 -9.05
N LEU A 28 1.46 -5.30 -8.46
CA LEU A 28 2.44 -4.20 -8.39
C LEU A 28 3.72 -4.62 -7.68
N LEU A 29 3.60 -5.30 -6.54
CA LEU A 29 4.74 -5.82 -5.79
C LEU A 29 5.46 -6.96 -6.52
N ASN A 30 4.74 -7.76 -7.30
CA ASN A 30 5.28 -8.85 -8.12
C ASN A 30 5.95 -8.32 -9.40
N GLU A 31 5.37 -7.31 -10.06
CA GLU A 31 5.96 -6.57 -11.19
C GLU A 31 7.24 -5.85 -10.75
N LEU A 32 7.23 -5.20 -9.58
CA LEU A 32 8.43 -4.63 -8.97
C LEU A 32 9.50 -5.71 -8.71
N SER A 33 9.12 -6.85 -8.14
CA SER A 33 10.04 -7.98 -7.93
C SER A 33 10.64 -8.46 -9.25
N ARG A 34 9.81 -8.66 -10.28
CA ARG A 34 10.25 -9.11 -11.61
C ARG A 34 11.17 -8.10 -12.28
N THR A 35 10.86 -6.81 -12.19
CA THR A 35 11.66 -5.74 -12.80
C THR A 35 13.02 -5.61 -12.12
N LEU A 36 13.09 -5.84 -10.81
CA LEU A 36 14.34 -5.82 -10.05
C LEU A 36 15.17 -7.11 -10.20
N ASP A 37 14.56 -8.22 -10.62
CA ASP A 37 15.23 -9.50 -10.91
C ASP A 37 15.83 -9.55 -12.33
N GLN A 38 15.50 -8.58 -13.19
CA GLN A 38 16.06 -8.46 -14.54
C GLN A 38 17.53 -8.01 -14.52
N GLN A 39 18.33 -8.57 -15.44
CA GLN A 39 19.76 -8.24 -15.61
C GLN A 39 20.01 -6.75 -15.94
N ILE A 40 18.99 -6.06 -16.45
CA ILE A 40 18.94 -4.60 -16.63
C ILE A 40 17.62 -4.12 -16.03
N VAL A 41 17.67 -3.42 -14.90
CA VAL A 41 16.49 -2.92 -14.19
C VAL A 41 15.99 -1.63 -14.82
N ASP A 42 14.70 -1.59 -15.19
CA ASP A 42 14.03 -0.37 -15.65
C ASP A 42 13.55 0.47 -14.45
N PHE A 43 14.46 1.31 -13.93
CA PHE A 43 14.17 2.18 -12.79
C PHE A 43 13.02 3.17 -13.03
N ARG A 44 12.68 3.50 -14.29
CA ARG A 44 11.53 4.39 -14.59
C ARG A 44 10.21 3.69 -14.32
N LYS A 45 10.10 2.39 -14.62
CA LYS A 45 8.93 1.60 -14.25
C LYS A 45 8.80 1.45 -12.74
N VAL A 46 9.92 1.20 -12.06
CA VAL A 46 9.98 1.11 -10.59
C VAL A 46 9.51 2.41 -9.93
N ASP A 47 10.00 3.58 -10.38
CA ASP A 47 9.55 4.89 -9.85
C ASP A 47 8.04 5.12 -10.03
N ALA A 48 7.49 4.79 -11.21
CA ALA A 48 6.05 4.93 -11.47
C ALA A 48 5.20 4.07 -10.50
N HIS A 49 5.65 2.86 -10.20
CA HIS A 49 4.97 1.94 -9.28
C HIS A 49 5.06 2.44 -7.82
N VAL A 50 6.23 2.90 -7.41
CA VAL A 50 6.46 3.50 -6.09
C VAL A 50 5.62 4.77 -5.91
N HIS A 51 5.49 5.59 -6.94
CA HIS A 51 4.69 6.81 -6.89
C HIS A 51 3.20 6.52 -6.64
N GLN A 52 2.64 5.53 -7.35
CA GLN A 52 1.26 5.08 -7.13
C GLN A 52 1.06 4.57 -5.71
N LEU A 53 1.98 3.72 -5.22
CA LEU A 53 1.90 3.17 -3.88
C LEU A 53 2.01 4.25 -2.78
N LYS A 54 2.83 5.28 -2.99
CA LYS A 54 2.91 6.46 -2.12
C LYS A 54 1.56 7.19 -2.05
N GLY A 55 0.91 7.40 -3.18
CA GLY A 55 -0.40 8.05 -3.26
C GLY A 55 -1.46 7.26 -2.49
N SER A 56 -1.53 5.96 -2.76
CA SER A 56 -2.48 5.03 -2.12
C SER A 56 -2.28 4.95 -0.60
N SER A 57 -1.04 4.79 -0.14
CA SER A 57 -0.73 4.71 1.29
C SER A 57 -1.02 6.02 2.03
N ALA A 58 -0.78 7.18 1.41
CA ALA A 58 -1.14 8.47 1.99
C ALA A 58 -2.66 8.61 2.18
N SER A 59 -3.46 8.14 1.21
CA SER A 59 -4.93 8.24 1.20
C SER A 59 -5.59 7.50 2.37
N ILE A 60 -5.02 6.37 2.79
CA ILE A 60 -5.51 5.56 3.93
C ILE A 60 -4.81 5.87 5.25
N GLY A 61 -3.94 6.89 5.28
CA GLY A 61 -3.18 7.26 6.48
C GLY A 61 -2.05 6.30 6.85
N ALA A 62 -1.63 5.40 5.96
CA ALA A 62 -0.50 4.48 6.16
C ALA A 62 0.84 5.20 6.01
N GLN A 63 1.16 6.07 6.99
CA GLN A 63 2.35 6.94 6.93
C GLN A 63 3.67 6.18 6.81
N ARG A 64 3.79 5.00 7.44
CA ARG A 64 5.03 4.19 7.36
C ARG A 64 5.29 3.70 5.93
N VAL A 65 4.28 3.15 5.27
CA VAL A 65 4.36 2.73 3.85
C VAL A 65 4.73 3.91 2.96
N LYS A 66 4.06 5.07 3.15
CA LYS A 66 4.37 6.31 2.44
C LYS A 66 5.84 6.73 2.60
N ASN A 67 6.36 6.69 3.83
CA ASN A 67 7.73 7.10 4.13
C ASN A 67 8.76 6.18 3.48
N VAL A 68 8.52 4.86 3.48
CA VAL A 68 9.39 3.92 2.76
C VAL A 68 9.31 4.15 1.25
N CYS A 69 8.14 4.48 0.69
CA CYS A 69 8.02 4.83 -0.73
C CYS A 69 8.81 6.10 -1.08
N LEU A 70 8.93 7.07 -0.16
CA LEU A 70 9.79 8.25 -0.37
C LEU A 70 11.27 7.86 -0.42
N ALA A 71 11.73 7.00 0.48
CA ALA A 71 13.10 6.50 0.48
C ALA A 71 13.41 5.65 -0.78
N PHE A 72 12.46 4.80 -1.18
CA PHE A 72 12.57 3.99 -2.39
C PHE A 72 12.79 4.87 -3.62
N ARG A 73 12.03 5.97 -3.74
CA ARG A 73 12.19 6.91 -4.85
C ARG A 73 13.60 7.48 -4.94
N SER A 74 14.20 7.85 -3.82
CA SER A 74 15.60 8.31 -3.79
C SER A 74 16.56 7.23 -4.28
N CYS A 75 16.34 5.95 -3.92
CA CYS A 75 17.14 4.84 -4.44
C CYS A 75 16.96 4.64 -5.95
N CYS A 76 15.77 4.89 -6.50
CA CYS A 76 15.52 4.85 -7.94
C CYS A 76 16.27 5.96 -8.67
N ASP A 77 16.26 7.19 -8.14
CA ASP A 77 16.96 8.34 -8.72
C ASP A 77 18.49 8.12 -8.74
N GLU A 78 19.03 7.45 -7.73
CA GLU A 78 20.44 7.07 -7.61
C GLU A 78 20.82 5.81 -8.42
N ASN A 79 19.86 5.15 -9.07
CA ASN A 79 20.02 3.83 -9.71
C ASN A 79 20.64 2.77 -8.77
N ASN A 80 20.35 2.89 -7.47
CA ASN A 80 20.89 2.02 -6.44
C ASN A 80 20.02 0.76 -6.31
N LEU A 81 20.39 -0.30 -7.03
CA LEU A 81 19.66 -1.57 -7.04
C LEU A 81 19.52 -2.21 -5.66
N GLU A 82 20.61 -2.23 -4.88
CA GLU A 82 20.62 -2.80 -3.53
C GLU A 82 19.68 -2.02 -2.59
N GLY A 83 19.72 -0.68 -2.68
CA GLY A 83 18.80 0.20 -1.96
C GLY A 83 17.33 -0.01 -2.36
N CYS A 84 17.05 -0.17 -3.66
CA CYS A 84 15.71 -0.46 -4.17
C CYS A 84 15.17 -1.81 -3.67
N LEU A 85 16.01 -2.86 -3.66
CA LEU A 85 15.64 -4.18 -3.13
C LEU A 85 15.35 -4.12 -1.62
N GLY A 86 16.19 -3.42 -0.85
CA GLY A 86 15.97 -3.20 0.57
C GLY A 86 14.67 -2.44 0.85
N CYS A 87 14.41 -1.37 0.08
CA CYS A 87 13.17 -0.60 0.18
C CYS A 87 11.95 -1.44 -0.21
N LEU A 88 12.04 -2.30 -1.22
CA LEU A 88 10.95 -3.20 -1.59
C LEU A 88 10.57 -4.15 -0.46
N GLN A 89 11.58 -4.73 0.21
CA GLN A 89 11.35 -5.61 1.35
C GLN A 89 10.67 -4.85 2.51
N GLN A 90 11.12 -3.62 2.79
CA GLN A 90 10.50 -2.78 3.82
C GLN A 90 9.06 -2.40 3.48
N VAL A 91 8.78 -2.01 2.22
CA VAL A 91 7.42 -1.71 1.77
C VAL A 91 6.49 -2.91 1.98
N ARG A 92 6.94 -4.11 1.59
CA ARG A 92 6.16 -5.36 1.80
C ARG A 92 5.84 -5.58 3.27
N GLN A 93 6.83 -5.41 4.14
CA GLN A 93 6.65 -5.58 5.58
C GLN A 93 5.67 -4.56 6.16
N GLU A 94 5.78 -3.29 5.79
CA GLU A 94 4.88 -2.24 6.27
C GLU A 94 3.45 -2.43 5.75
N CYS A 95 3.28 -2.81 4.49
CA CYS A 95 1.97 -3.16 3.93
C CYS A 95 1.32 -4.32 4.70
N TYR A 96 2.09 -5.36 5.00
CA TYR A 96 1.61 -6.50 5.78
C TYR A 96 1.20 -6.11 7.20
N LEU A 97 1.99 -5.26 7.88
CA LEU A 97 1.65 -4.77 9.21
C LEU A 97 0.37 -3.93 9.22
N VAL A 98 0.21 -3.06 8.22
CA VAL A 98 -1.00 -2.24 8.05
C VAL A 98 -2.21 -3.15 7.83
N LYS A 99 -2.12 -4.13 6.92
CA LYS A 99 -3.18 -5.12 6.68
C LYS A 99 -3.59 -5.87 7.95
N ASN A 100 -2.62 -6.45 8.67
CA ASN A 100 -2.91 -7.19 9.91
C ASN A 100 -3.60 -6.34 10.98
N LYS A 101 -3.16 -5.09 11.16
CA LYS A 101 -3.78 -4.17 12.12
C LYS A 101 -5.21 -3.83 11.73
N LEU A 102 -5.45 -3.62 10.45
CA LEU A 102 -6.77 -3.31 9.92
C LEU A 102 -7.70 -4.53 10.05
N ASP A 103 -7.25 -5.73 9.69
CA ASP A 103 -8.01 -6.97 9.90
C ASP A 103 -8.40 -7.16 11.38
N ALA A 104 -7.48 -6.88 12.30
CA ALA A 104 -7.79 -6.94 13.73
C ALA A 104 -8.85 -5.91 14.14
N LEU A 105 -8.77 -4.67 13.63
CA LEU A 105 -9.78 -3.64 13.85
C LEU A 105 -11.16 -4.05 13.31
N PHE A 106 -11.24 -4.64 12.11
CA PHE A 106 -12.52 -5.12 11.57
C PHE A 106 -13.10 -6.26 12.39
N ARG A 107 -12.26 -7.20 12.83
CA ARG A 107 -12.71 -8.28 13.70
C ARG A 107 -13.31 -7.73 15.00
N LEU A 108 -12.68 -6.73 15.60
CA LEU A 108 -13.21 -6.06 16.79
C LEU A 108 -14.51 -5.31 16.50
N GLU A 109 -14.59 -4.55 15.41
CA GLU A 109 -15.82 -3.88 14.98
C GLU A 109 -16.98 -4.87 14.81
N GLN A 110 -16.75 -6.00 14.13
CA GLN A 110 -17.77 -7.04 13.96
C GLN A 110 -18.21 -7.66 15.29
N GLN A 111 -17.28 -7.86 16.23
CA GLN A 111 -17.60 -8.37 17.56
C GLN A 111 -18.45 -7.39 18.37
N ILE A 112 -18.11 -6.09 18.33
CA ILE A 112 -18.90 -5.05 19.01
C ILE A 112 -20.33 -5.02 18.45
N LEU A 113 -20.47 -5.03 17.12
CA LEU A 113 -21.77 -5.03 16.45
C LEU A 113 -22.57 -6.31 16.76
N ALA A 114 -21.93 -7.49 16.75
CA ALA A 114 -22.57 -8.75 17.06
C ALA A 114 -23.03 -8.84 18.53
N ALA A 115 -22.34 -8.15 19.44
CA ALA A 115 -22.76 -8.00 20.84
C ALA A 115 -23.86 -6.94 21.05
N GLY A 116 -24.35 -6.30 19.98
CA GLY A 116 -25.37 -5.24 20.05
C GLY A 116 -24.83 -3.86 20.46
N GLY A 117 -23.50 -3.68 20.48
CA GLY A 117 -22.85 -2.41 20.77
C GLY A 117 -22.73 -1.49 19.54
N ALA A 118 -22.29 -0.26 19.79
CA ALA A 118 -21.97 0.72 18.73
C ALA A 118 -20.45 0.93 18.65
N VAL A 119 -19.93 1.03 17.43
CA VAL A 119 -18.50 1.29 17.20
C VAL A 119 -18.17 2.72 17.62
N PRO A 120 -17.21 2.94 18.54
CA PRO A 120 -16.86 4.28 18.98
C PRO A 120 -16.19 5.06 17.85
N ILE A 121 -16.60 6.31 17.68
CA ILE A 121 -15.98 7.24 16.72
C ILE A 121 -14.79 7.89 17.40
N MET A 122 -13.59 7.72 16.85
CA MET A 122 -12.40 8.39 17.37
C MET A 122 -12.32 9.81 16.79
N SER A 123 -12.50 10.83 17.64
CA SER A 123 -12.18 12.22 17.31
C SER A 123 -10.66 12.40 17.25
N LYS A 124 -10.18 13.22 16.32
CA LYS A 124 -8.81 13.74 16.33
C LYS A 124 -8.86 15.09 17.06
N ASP A 125 -8.52 15.08 18.34
CA ASP A 125 -8.16 16.31 19.06
C ASP A 125 -6.77 16.83 18.64
#